data_AF-A0A3L7W6G9-F1
#
_entry.id   AF-A0A3L7W6G9-F1
#
_cell.length_a   1.000
_cell.length_b   1.000
_cell.length_c   1.000
_cell.angle_alpha   90.00
_cell.angle_beta   90.00
_cell.angle_gamma   90.00
#
_symmetry.space_group_name_H-M   'P 1'
#
loop_
_entity.id
_entity.type
_entity.pdbx_description
1 polymer ?
#
loop_
_entity_poly.entity_id
_entity_poly.type
_entity_poly.pdbx_seq_one_letter_code
_entity_poly.pdbx_strand_id
1 'polypeptide(L)'
;MARRPKRTSIALAAIAANAALAIAAAVVGTAGIIGILIATFRVAGETWISIGTTITAQLPADLVQLLDAFGIDIPGLLDQAATSAQLPEFGDLVRQVLAVGVVVLALVLQVALAAGLVARELWRSPRRVEWHQVYGGFVAGVALLGLLVLGAPNLWLGLLGAVGLLTLVASRQALASRS
;
A
#
# COMPACT_ATOMS: atom_id res chain seq x y z
N MET A 1 -46.65 -7.05 -2.79
CA MET A 1 -45.47 -6.22 -2.44
C MET A 1 -44.60 -6.98 -1.44
N ALA A 2 -43.46 -7.53 -1.88
CA ALA A 2 -42.52 -8.17 -0.96
C ALA A 2 -41.86 -7.09 -0.08
N ARG A 3 -42.09 -7.15 1.24
CA ARG A 3 -41.39 -6.26 2.20
C ARG A 3 -39.90 -6.52 2.09
N ARG A 4 -39.11 -5.49 1.75
CA ARG A 4 -37.64 -5.57 1.83
C ARG A 4 -37.29 -5.92 3.28
N PRO A 5 -36.45 -6.95 3.52
CA PRO A 5 -36.05 -7.27 4.89
C PRO A 5 -35.39 -6.05 5.53
N LYS A 6 -35.82 -5.71 6.76
CA LYS A 6 -35.20 -4.63 7.55
C LYS A 6 -33.73 -4.97 7.73
N ARG A 7 -32.84 -4.09 7.27
CA ARG A 7 -31.39 -4.26 7.44
C ARG A 7 -31.02 -3.94 8.89
N THR A 8 -30.18 -4.77 9.48
CA THR A 8 -29.63 -4.52 10.82
C THR A 8 -28.64 -3.35 10.78
N SER A 9 -28.45 -2.68 11.91
CA SER A 9 -27.46 -1.60 12.07
C SER A 9 -26.04 -2.06 11.70
N ILE A 10 -25.71 -3.32 12.01
CA ILE A 10 -24.42 -3.95 11.69
C ILE A 10 -24.23 -4.11 10.17
N ALA A 11 -25.29 -4.47 9.43
CA ALA A 11 -25.22 -4.57 7.97
C ALA A 11 -25.00 -3.19 7.32
N LEU A 12 -25.64 -2.14 7.84
CA LEU A 12 -25.42 -0.76 7.41
C LEU A 12 -24.00 -0.27 7.69
N ALA A 13 -23.47 -0.57 8.89
CA ALA A 13 -22.10 -0.25 9.27
C ALA A 13 -21.07 -0.96 8.37
N ALA A 14 -21.26 -2.25 8.08
CA ALA A 14 -20.38 -3.00 7.20
C ALA A 14 -20.39 -2.46 5.75
N ILE A 15 -21.55 -2.06 5.23
CA ILE A 15 -21.66 -1.44 3.89
C ILE A 15 -20.90 -0.12 3.86
N ALA A 16 -21.14 0.76 4.84
CA ALA A 16 -20.49 2.07 4.91
C ALA A 16 -18.96 1.92 5.06
N ALA A 17 -18.51 1.00 5.90
CA ALA A 17 -17.09 0.75 6.15
C ALA A 17 -16.37 0.22 4.90
N ASN A 18 -16.97 -0.73 4.17
CA ASN A 18 -16.40 -1.23 2.91
C ASN A 18 -16.42 -0.19 1.79
N ALA A 19 -17.46 0.64 1.71
CA ALA A 19 -17.53 1.74 0.74
C ALA A 19 -16.45 2.80 1.03
N ALA A 20 -16.27 3.18 2.30
CA ALA A 20 -15.23 4.10 2.72
C ALA A 20 -13.83 3.54 2.45
N LEU A 21 -13.61 2.25 2.74
CA LEU A 21 -12.34 1.57 2.44
C LEU A 21 -12.05 1.56 0.93
N ALA A 22 -13.05 1.27 0.09
CA ALA A 22 -12.90 1.27 -1.35
C ALA A 22 -12.50 2.66 -1.88
N ILE A 23 -13.15 3.73 -1.39
CA ILE A 23 -12.83 5.11 -1.77
C ILE A 23 -11.42 5.49 -1.31
N ALA A 24 -11.10 5.25 -0.03
CA ALA A 24 -9.80 5.58 0.52
C ALA A 24 -8.66 4.86 -0.21
N ALA A 25 -8.82 3.57 -0.47
CA ALA A 25 -7.83 2.78 -1.19
C ALA A 25 -7.72 3.17 -2.67
N ALA A 26 -8.82 3.59 -3.32
CA ALA A 26 -8.77 4.14 -4.68
C ALA A 26 -8.01 5.47 -4.73
N VAL A 27 -8.21 6.37 -3.76
CA VAL A 27 -7.50 7.65 -3.67
C VAL A 27 -6.01 7.42 -3.41
N VAL A 28 -5.68 6.63 -2.38
CA VAL A 28 -4.28 6.31 -2.02
C VAL A 28 -3.59 5.56 -3.16
N GLY A 29 -4.27 4.59 -3.77
CA GLY A 29 -3.75 3.87 -4.93
C GLY A 29 -3.46 4.81 -6.09
N THR A 30 -4.42 5.65 -6.49
CA THR A 30 -4.22 6.57 -7.62
C THR A 30 -3.08 7.56 -7.35
N ALA A 31 -3.04 8.18 -6.17
CA ALA A 31 -1.97 9.09 -5.80
C ALA A 31 -0.60 8.39 -5.77
N GLY A 32 -0.54 7.16 -5.27
CA GLY A 32 0.70 6.37 -5.25
C GLY A 32 1.16 5.94 -6.65
N ILE A 33 0.27 5.58 -7.58
CA ILE A 33 0.64 5.33 -8.99
C ILE A 33 1.27 6.59 -9.59
N ILE A 34 0.64 7.74 -9.41
CA ILE A 34 1.15 9.02 -9.91
C ILE A 34 2.53 9.33 -9.31
N GLY A 35 2.69 9.14 -8.00
CA GLY A 35 3.97 9.34 -7.31
C GLY A 35 5.07 8.42 -7.82
N ILE A 36 4.76 7.13 -8.02
CA ILE A 36 5.70 6.15 -8.58
C ILE A 36 6.08 6.50 -10.02
N LEU A 37 5.13 6.91 -10.85
CA LEU A 37 5.41 7.35 -12.22
C LEU A 37 6.37 8.54 -12.23
N ILE A 38 6.09 9.57 -11.43
CA ILE A 38 6.95 10.76 -11.30
C ILE A 38 8.35 10.36 -10.81
N ALA A 39 8.45 9.51 -9.79
CA ALA A 39 9.72 9.03 -9.28
C ALA A 39 10.49 8.21 -10.34
N THR A 40 9.81 7.35 -11.09
CA THR A 40 10.42 6.54 -12.15
C THR A 40 11.01 7.44 -13.23
N PHE A 41 10.27 8.46 -13.68
CA PHE A 41 10.76 9.40 -14.70
C PHE A 41 11.95 10.23 -14.23
N ARG A 42 11.97 10.64 -12.95
CA ARG A 42 13.09 11.40 -12.39
C ARG A 42 14.37 10.58 -12.27
N VAL A 43 14.26 9.28 -12.03
CA VAL A 43 15.40 8.44 -11.66
C VAL A 43 15.85 7.51 -12.80
N ALA A 44 15.16 7.49 -13.93
CA ALA A 44 15.41 6.59 -15.06
C ALA A 44 16.81 6.69 -15.70
N GLY A 45 17.60 7.71 -15.40
CA GLY A 45 18.98 7.88 -15.89
C GLY A 45 19.98 8.29 -14.80
N GLU A 46 19.62 8.14 -13.53
CA GLU A 46 20.50 8.48 -12.41
C GLU A 46 21.52 7.37 -12.13
N THR A 47 22.78 7.76 -11.98
CA THR A 47 23.90 6.87 -11.63
C THR A 47 24.39 7.17 -10.20
N TRP A 48 25.19 6.26 -9.63
CA TRP A 48 25.84 6.50 -8.34
C TRP A 48 26.75 7.74 -8.36
N ILE A 49 27.39 7.99 -9.50
CA ILE A 49 28.18 9.20 -9.78
C ILE A 49 27.30 10.45 -9.76
N SER A 50 26.15 10.44 -10.44
CA SER A 50 25.18 11.56 -10.46
C SER A 50 24.73 11.94 -9.04
N ILE A 51 24.40 10.94 -8.22
CA ILE A 51 24.04 11.14 -6.82
C ILE A 51 25.20 11.76 -6.04
N GLY A 52 26.42 11.23 -6.21
CA GLY A 52 27.60 11.78 -5.56
C GLY A 52 27.92 13.23 -5.96
N THR A 53 27.72 13.58 -7.24
CA THR A 53 27.88 14.97 -7.70
C THR A 53 26.83 15.90 -7.09
N THR A 54 25.59 15.44 -6.96
CA THR A 54 24.51 16.20 -6.32
C THR A 54 24.79 16.42 -4.83
N ILE A 55 25.26 15.39 -4.12
CA ILE A 55 25.65 15.51 -2.72
C ILE A 55 26.79 16.51 -2.57
N THR A 56 27.81 16.41 -3.40
CA THR A 56 28.98 17.31 -3.37
C THR A 56 28.56 18.76 -3.63
N ALA A 57 27.63 18.99 -4.56
CA ALA A 57 27.10 20.33 -4.85
C ALA A 57 26.28 20.95 -3.69
N GLN A 58 25.81 20.14 -2.74
CA GLN A 58 25.11 20.63 -1.55
C GLN A 58 26.05 20.91 -0.37
N LEU A 59 27.34 20.54 -0.48
CA LEU A 59 28.32 20.80 0.55
C LEU A 59 28.80 22.27 0.51
N PRO A 60 29.16 22.85 1.66
CA PRO A 60 29.83 24.15 1.70
C PRO A 60 31.14 24.13 0.91
N ALA A 61 31.47 25.22 0.22
CA ALA A 61 32.66 25.32 -0.63
C ALA A 61 33.97 24.99 0.11
N ASP A 62 34.10 25.43 1.37
CA ASP A 62 35.27 25.16 2.21
C ASP A 62 35.45 23.66 2.48
N LEU A 63 34.35 22.93 2.63
CA LEU A 63 34.37 21.48 2.84
C LEU A 63 34.74 20.75 1.55
N VAL A 64 34.23 21.20 0.39
CA VAL A 64 34.60 20.64 -0.92
C VAL A 64 36.10 20.82 -1.16
N GLN A 65 36.66 22.00 -0.91
CA GLN A 65 38.10 22.24 -1.04
C GLN A 65 38.93 21.35 -0.10
N LEU A 66 38.45 21.14 1.12
CA LEU A 66 39.11 20.24 2.06
C LEU A 66 39.11 18.79 1.58
N LEU A 67 37.97 18.30 1.06
CA LEU A 67 37.85 16.95 0.51
C LEU A 67 38.78 16.76 -0.70
N ASP A 68 38.83 17.74 -1.61
CA ASP A 68 39.77 17.75 -2.74
C ASP A 68 41.23 17.72 -2.27
N ALA A 69 41.58 18.48 -1.22
CA ALA A 69 42.93 18.49 -0.66
C ALA A 69 43.34 17.12 -0.08
N PHE A 70 42.38 16.32 0.39
CA PHE A 70 42.59 14.93 0.81
C PHE A 70 42.46 13.92 -0.34
N GLY A 71 42.20 14.36 -1.58
CA GLY A 71 41.97 13.49 -2.73
C GLY A 71 40.69 12.67 -2.63
N ILE A 72 39.70 13.14 -1.87
CA ILE A 72 38.42 12.46 -1.65
C ILE A 72 37.43 12.87 -2.72
N ASP A 73 37.23 11.98 -3.70
CA ASP A 73 36.18 12.10 -4.71
C ASP A 73 34.90 11.38 -4.25
N ILE A 74 33.92 12.14 -3.74
CA ILE A 74 32.63 11.60 -3.27
C ILE A 74 31.90 10.80 -4.37
N PRO A 75 31.71 11.33 -5.61
CA PRO A 75 31.17 10.55 -6.72
C PRO A 75 31.88 9.21 -6.95
N GLY A 76 33.20 9.21 -7.03
CA GLY A 76 33.99 8.00 -7.21
C GLY A 76 33.88 7.02 -6.04
N LEU A 77 33.84 7.51 -4.79
CA LEU A 77 33.65 6.67 -3.61
C LEU A 77 32.28 5.98 -3.58
N LEU A 78 31.22 6.70 -3.97
CA LEU A 78 29.87 6.13 -4.06
C LEU A 78 29.81 5.03 -5.13
N ASP A 79 30.43 5.26 -6.28
CA ASP A 79 30.48 4.28 -7.36
C ASP A 79 31.30 3.03 -7.00
N GLN A 80 32.46 3.21 -6.36
CA GLN A 80 33.27 2.10 -5.84
C GLN A 80 32.56 1.33 -4.74
N ALA A 81 31.90 2.01 -3.81
CA ALA A 81 31.10 1.38 -2.75
C ALA A 81 29.98 0.54 -3.36
N ALA A 82 29.24 1.07 -4.33
CA ALA A 82 28.19 0.34 -5.03
C ALA A 82 28.72 -0.89 -5.76
N THR A 83 29.84 -0.75 -6.48
CA THR A 83 30.50 -1.85 -7.19
C THR A 83 30.96 -2.95 -6.23
N SER A 84 31.57 -2.57 -5.10
CA SER A 84 32.06 -3.52 -4.08
C SER A 84 30.92 -4.30 -3.41
N ALA A 85 29.77 -3.66 -3.22
CA ALA A 85 28.57 -4.28 -2.67
C ALA A 85 27.73 -5.02 -3.73
N GLN A 86 28.21 -5.10 -4.99
CA GLN A 86 27.50 -5.70 -6.12
C GLN A 86 26.10 -5.11 -6.33
N LEU A 87 25.93 -3.83 -6.03
CA LEU A 87 24.66 -3.14 -6.22
C LEU A 87 24.44 -2.91 -7.73
N PRO A 88 23.18 -3.03 -8.20
CA PRO A 88 22.84 -2.59 -9.55
C PRO A 88 23.04 -1.07 -9.68
N GLU A 89 23.04 -0.57 -10.90
CA GLU A 89 23.03 0.88 -11.13
C GLU A 89 21.87 1.52 -10.35
N PHE A 90 22.10 2.72 -9.83
CA PHE A 90 21.14 3.40 -8.96
C PHE A 90 19.74 3.50 -9.59
N GLY A 91 19.67 3.86 -10.87
CA GLY A 91 18.41 3.88 -11.63
C GLY A 91 17.68 2.54 -11.64
N ASP A 92 18.41 1.43 -11.78
CA ASP A 92 17.84 0.08 -11.77
C ASP A 92 17.44 -0.36 -10.37
N LEU A 93 18.23 -0.04 -9.34
CA LEU A 93 17.85 -0.26 -7.94
C LEU A 93 16.53 0.44 -7.61
N VAL A 94 16.41 1.71 -8.00
CA VAL A 94 15.19 2.49 -7.76
C VAL A 94 14.02 1.95 -8.57
N ARG A 95 14.22 1.52 -9.82
CA ARG A 95 13.18 0.82 -10.59
C ARG A 95 12.71 -0.46 -9.91
N GLN A 96 13.62 -1.25 -9.35
CA GLN A 96 13.27 -2.48 -8.62
C GLN A 96 12.44 -2.16 -7.38
N VAL A 97 12.86 -1.17 -6.58
CA VAL A 97 12.10 -0.71 -5.39
C VAL A 97 10.73 -0.16 -5.79
N LEU A 98 10.66 0.65 -6.85
CA LEU A 98 9.41 1.17 -7.39
C LEU A 98 8.51 0.05 -7.93
N ALA A 99 9.07 -0.97 -8.59
CA ALA A 99 8.33 -2.13 -9.08
C ALA A 99 7.68 -2.91 -7.93
N VAL A 100 8.40 -3.13 -6.82
CA VAL A 100 7.82 -3.69 -5.59
C VAL A 100 6.68 -2.79 -5.08
N GLY A 101 6.88 -1.47 -5.08
CA GLY A 101 5.84 -0.48 -4.76
C GLY A 101 4.59 -0.63 -5.63
N VAL A 102 4.73 -0.82 -6.95
CA VAL A 102 3.61 -1.04 -7.87
C VAL A 102 2.86 -2.33 -7.54
N VAL A 103 3.56 -3.41 -7.22
CA VAL A 103 2.93 -4.69 -6.84
C VAL A 103 2.12 -4.53 -5.56
N VAL A 104 2.69 -3.92 -4.53
CA VAL A 104 1.98 -3.63 -3.26
C VAL A 104 0.74 -2.80 -3.54
N LEU A 105 0.86 -1.79 -4.39
CA LEU A 105 -0.22 -0.87 -4.67
C LEU A 105 -1.32 -1.49 -5.56
N ALA A 106 -0.96 -2.39 -6.47
CA ALA A 106 -1.91 -3.22 -7.21
C ALA A 106 -2.70 -4.15 -6.27
N LEU A 107 -2.06 -4.72 -5.26
CA LEU A 107 -2.75 -5.53 -4.24
C LEU A 107 -3.72 -4.69 -3.42
N VAL A 108 -3.34 -3.46 -3.04
CA VAL A 108 -4.23 -2.50 -2.36
C VAL A 108 -5.45 -2.18 -3.21
N LEU A 109 -5.27 -1.94 -4.51
CA LEU A 109 -6.38 -1.69 -5.43
C LEU A 109 -7.29 -2.91 -5.62
N GLN A 110 -6.75 -4.13 -5.65
CA GLN A 110 -7.57 -5.35 -5.67
C GLN A 110 -8.43 -5.48 -4.41
N VAL A 111 -7.87 -5.17 -3.24
CA VAL A 111 -8.63 -5.12 -1.98
C VAL A 111 -9.72 -4.05 -2.03
N ALA A 112 -9.44 -2.89 -2.64
CA ALA A 112 -10.40 -1.81 -2.83
C ALA A 112 -11.58 -2.19 -3.74
N LEU A 113 -11.29 -2.82 -4.88
CA LEU A 113 -12.30 -3.30 -5.83
C LEU A 113 -13.18 -4.37 -5.17
N ALA A 114 -12.55 -5.31 -4.46
CA ALA A 114 -13.28 -6.34 -3.73
C ALA A 114 -14.14 -5.75 -2.59
N ALA A 115 -13.66 -4.73 -1.86
CA ALA A 115 -14.44 -4.00 -0.85
C ALA A 115 -15.67 -3.34 -1.47
N GLY A 116 -15.49 -2.66 -2.61
CA GLY A 116 -16.57 -1.98 -3.33
C GLY A 116 -17.61 -2.96 -3.87
N LEU A 117 -17.16 -4.10 -4.41
CA LEU A 117 -18.05 -5.18 -4.86
C LEU A 117 -18.84 -5.78 -3.69
N VAL A 118 -18.18 -6.03 -2.56
CA VAL A 118 -18.81 -6.53 -1.33
C VAL A 118 -19.84 -5.54 -0.78
N ALA A 119 -19.52 -4.24 -0.73
CA ALA A 119 -20.46 -3.20 -0.31
C ALA A 119 -21.69 -3.14 -1.23
N ARG A 120 -21.47 -3.21 -2.55
CA ARG A 120 -22.52 -3.22 -3.56
C ARG A 120 -23.40 -4.46 -3.47
N GLU A 121 -22.82 -5.63 -3.21
CA GLU A 121 -23.54 -6.89 -3.16
C GLU A 121 -24.35 -7.03 -1.86
N LEU A 122 -23.76 -6.66 -0.71
CA LEU A 122 -24.50 -6.45 0.55
C LEU A 122 -25.67 -5.47 0.36
N TRP A 123 -25.50 -4.45 -0.49
CA TRP A 123 -26.55 -3.51 -0.82
C TRP A 123 -27.62 -4.06 -1.78
N ARG A 124 -27.29 -4.93 -2.73
CA ARG A 124 -28.25 -5.42 -3.75
C ARG A 124 -28.93 -6.72 -3.37
N SER A 125 -28.21 -7.69 -2.84
CA SER A 125 -28.75 -9.01 -2.52
C SER A 125 -27.89 -9.72 -1.48
N PRO A 126 -28.33 -9.85 -0.22
CA PRO A 126 -27.58 -10.57 0.81
C PRO A 126 -27.45 -12.08 0.53
N ARG A 127 -27.90 -12.60 -0.64
CA ARG A 127 -28.11 -14.03 -0.92
C ARG A 127 -26.83 -14.87 -1.07
N ARG A 128 -25.69 -14.32 -1.49
CA ARG A 128 -24.41 -15.06 -1.67
C ARG A 128 -23.43 -14.81 -0.52
N VAL A 129 -23.63 -15.50 0.60
CA VAL A 129 -22.95 -15.17 1.87
C VAL A 129 -21.52 -15.74 1.99
N GLU A 130 -21.20 -16.84 1.31
CA GLU A 130 -19.91 -17.54 1.45
C GLU A 130 -18.71 -16.72 0.98
N TRP A 131 -18.80 -16.05 -0.18
CA TRP A 131 -17.73 -15.20 -0.71
C TRP A 131 -17.40 -14.00 0.19
N HIS A 132 -18.41 -13.48 0.92
CA HIS A 132 -18.22 -12.35 1.83
C HIS A 132 -17.45 -12.75 3.10
N GLN A 133 -17.56 -14.01 3.53
CA GLN A 133 -16.81 -14.55 4.66
C GLN A 133 -15.36 -14.80 4.30
N VAL A 134 -15.09 -15.31 3.09
CA VAL A 134 -13.72 -15.49 2.58
C VAL A 134 -13.02 -14.13 2.44
N TYR A 135 -13.71 -13.13 1.89
CA TYR A 135 -13.17 -11.78 1.79
C TYR A 135 -12.94 -11.12 3.16
N GLY A 136 -13.94 -11.15 4.05
CA GLY A 136 -13.82 -10.57 5.40
C GLY A 136 -12.72 -11.25 6.23
N GLY A 137 -12.59 -12.57 6.11
CA GLY A 137 -11.51 -13.34 6.73
C GLY A 137 -10.13 -13.03 6.16
N PHE A 138 -10.02 -12.90 4.84
CA PHE A 138 -8.78 -12.48 4.18
C PHE A 138 -8.34 -11.09 4.65
N VAL A 139 -9.23 -10.09 4.64
CA VAL A 139 -8.91 -8.72 5.05
C VAL A 139 -8.53 -8.63 6.53
N ALA A 140 -9.26 -9.33 7.40
CA ALA A 140 -8.92 -9.40 8.83
C ALA A 140 -7.58 -10.12 9.05
N GLY A 141 -7.30 -11.19 8.30
CA GLY A 141 -6.05 -11.94 8.37
C GLY A 141 -4.84 -11.11 7.92
N VAL A 142 -4.96 -10.36 6.82
CA VAL A 142 -3.90 -9.46 6.33
C VAL A 142 -3.62 -8.35 7.34
N ALA A 143 -4.67 -7.78 7.94
CA ALA A 143 -4.53 -6.76 8.98
C ALA A 143 -3.79 -7.28 10.23
N LEU A 144 -4.15 -8.48 10.71
CA LEU A 144 -3.50 -9.11 11.86
C LEU A 144 -2.05 -9.50 11.57
N LEU A 145 -1.77 -10.07 10.39
CA LEU A 145 -0.40 -10.36 9.97
C LEU A 145 0.44 -9.08 9.87
N GLY A 146 -0.12 -8.01 9.30
CA GLY A 146 0.56 -6.72 9.22
C GLY A 146 0.90 -6.16 10.60
N LEU A 147 -0.01 -6.25 11.57
CA LEU A 147 0.22 -5.79 12.94
C LEU A 147 1.30 -6.63 13.64
N LEU A 148 1.31 -7.94 13.40
CA LEU A 148 2.32 -8.85 13.93
C LEU A 148 3.71 -8.53 13.37
N VAL A 149 3.82 -8.30 12.06
CA VAL A 149 5.08 -7.98 11.37
C VAL A 149 5.62 -6.60 11.79
N LEU A 150 4.75 -5.60 11.94
CA LEU A 150 5.17 -4.26 12.39
C LEU A 150 5.57 -4.24 13.87
N GLY A 151 5.12 -5.20 14.68
CA GLY A 151 5.38 -5.24 16.11
C GLY A 151 4.85 -4.03 16.90
N ALA A 152 4.02 -3.19 16.29
CA ALA A 152 3.56 -1.93 16.85
C ALA A 152 2.11 -1.62 16.43
N PRO A 153 1.34 -0.89 17.27
CA PRO A 153 -0.02 -0.49 16.93
C PRO A 153 -0.02 0.39 15.68
N ASN A 154 -0.74 -0.04 14.63
CA ASN A 154 -0.89 0.71 13.39
C ASN A 154 -2.37 0.96 13.10
N LEU A 155 -2.75 2.24 13.06
CA LEU A 155 -4.14 2.68 12.90
C LEU A 155 -4.78 2.13 11.62
N TRP A 156 -4.03 2.12 10.51
CA TRP A 156 -4.54 1.65 9.22
C TRP A 156 -4.81 0.15 9.22
N LEU A 157 -3.90 -0.62 9.82
CA LEU A 157 -4.09 -2.05 9.95
C LEU A 157 -5.22 -2.38 10.94
N GLY A 158 -5.37 -1.62 12.03
CA GLY A 158 -6.50 -1.74 12.95
C GLY A 158 -7.85 -1.48 12.26
N LEU A 159 -7.94 -0.43 11.43
CA LEU A 159 -9.14 -0.10 10.66
C LEU A 159 -9.46 -1.18 9.61
N LEU A 160 -8.45 -1.69 8.88
CA LEU A 160 -8.62 -2.82 7.96
C LEU A 160 -9.16 -4.05 8.68
N GLY A 161 -8.60 -4.38 9.84
CA GLY A 161 -9.06 -5.49 10.68
C GLY A 161 -10.52 -5.31 11.12
N ALA A 162 -10.89 -4.11 11.55
CA ALA A 162 -12.26 -3.78 11.92
C ALA A 162 -13.24 -3.94 10.74
N VAL A 163 -12.87 -3.49 9.54
CA VAL A 163 -13.68 -3.68 8.32
C VAL A 163 -13.87 -5.16 8.00
N GLY A 164 -12.80 -5.96 8.07
CA GLY A 164 -12.86 -7.41 7.85
C GLY A 164 -13.78 -8.12 8.84
N LEU A 165 -13.65 -7.79 10.13
CA LEU A 165 -14.49 -8.33 11.20
C LEU A 165 -15.96 -7.93 11.07
N LEU A 166 -16.26 -6.66 10.77
CA LEU A 166 -17.63 -6.20 10.53
C LEU A 166 -18.29 -6.96 9.37
N THR A 167 -17.52 -7.25 8.31
CA THR A 167 -17.98 -8.00 7.14
C THR A 167 -18.27 -9.47 7.48
N LEU A 168 -17.43 -10.09 8.32
CA LEU A 168 -17.65 -11.44 8.87
C LEU A 168 -18.88 -11.53 9.77
N VAL A 169 -19.09 -10.57 10.67
CA VAL A 169 -20.24 -10.56 11.57
C VAL A 169 -21.53 -10.33 10.80
N ALA A 170 -21.55 -9.36 9.88
CA ALA A 170 -22.72 -9.07 9.05
C ALA A 170 -23.13 -10.27 8.17
N SER A 171 -22.16 -10.98 7.60
CA SER A 171 -22.41 -12.18 6.80
C SER A 171 -22.95 -13.34 7.65
N ARG A 172 -22.40 -13.60 8.85
CA ARG A 172 -22.92 -14.61 9.78
C ARG A 172 -24.37 -14.35 10.23
N GLN A 173 -24.72 -13.10 10.54
CA GLN A 173 -26.09 -12.73 10.89
C GLN A 173 -27.08 -12.92 9.73
N ALA A 174 -26.64 -12.68 8.49
CA ALA A 174 -27.45 -12.90 7.30
C ALA A 174 -27.70 -14.39 6.99
N LEU A 175 -26.83 -15.29 7.44
CA LEU A 175 -27.02 -16.74 7.38
C LEU A 175 -27.98 -17.23 8.48
N ALA A 176 -27.76 -16.82 9.72
CA ALA A 176 -28.56 -17.25 10.87
C ALA A 176 -30.03 -16.82 10.79
N SER A 177 -30.35 -15.76 10.05
CA SER A 177 -31.72 -15.32 9.79
C SER A 177 -32.45 -16.12 8.70
N ARG A 178 -31.81 -17.15 8.11
CA ARG A 178 -32.40 -18.04 7.09
C ARG A 178 -32.71 -19.45 7.58
N SER A 179 -32.11 -19.88 8.68
CA SER A 179 -32.39 -21.15 9.38
C SER A 179 -33.57 -20.97 10.31
#